data_AF-A0A0L0N1W1-F1
#
_entry.id   AF-A0A0L0N1W1-F1
#
_cell.length_a   1.000
_cell.length_b   1.000
_cell.length_c   1.000
_cell.angle_alpha   90.00
_cell.angle_beta   90.00
_cell.angle_gamma   90.00
#
_symmetry.space_group_name_H-M   'P 1'
#
loop_
_entity.id
_entity.type
_entity.pdbx_description
1 polymer ?
#
loop_
_entity_poly.entity_id
_entity_poly.type
_entity_poly.pdbx_seq_one_letter_code
_entity_poly.pdbx_strand_id
1 'polypeptide(L)'
;MPMPSHEFFPLGDIGHLRDDAESEMLISPIKKSVSHGEQGDVSQQTPAGDNKPKVLHNYGMPEACKKYSDVSQQRLHPSLDEYFRGLGLKVRDLKAPSHQGALRLDAGASLWPTEGHACVMLPVFHQPLDVVLEVRDRAFEGNVLHYVENWVPNMALHLHDKGLIVKGGSIRFVHLLYEVE
;
A
#
# COMPACT_ATOMS: atom_id res chain seq x y z
N MET A 1 6.93 25.03 1.85
CA MET A 1 6.82 24.04 2.95
C MET A 1 7.31 22.71 2.42
N PRO A 2 7.98 21.86 3.22
CA PRO A 2 8.29 20.49 2.78
C PRO A 2 6.97 19.75 2.54
N MET A 3 6.89 19.01 1.42
CA MET A 3 5.70 18.24 1.08
C MET A 3 5.55 17.04 2.02
N PRO A 4 4.33 16.70 2.47
CA PRO A 4 4.12 15.48 3.22
C PRO A 4 4.44 14.27 2.35
N SER A 5 5.31 13.42 2.87
CA SER A 5 5.81 12.18 2.24
C SER A 5 4.74 11.09 2.09
N HIS A 6 3.66 11.21 2.87
CA HIS A 6 2.51 10.31 2.95
C HIS A 6 1.33 11.06 3.57
N GLU A 7 0.10 10.61 3.30
CA GLU A 7 -1.14 11.24 3.82
C GLU A 7 -2.23 10.18 4.04
N PHE A 8 -3.09 10.38 5.04
CA PHE A 8 -4.24 9.53 5.31
C PHE A 8 -5.56 10.23 4.94
N PHE A 9 -6.42 9.54 4.20
CA PHE A 9 -7.70 10.09 3.74
C PHE A 9 -8.88 9.32 4.32
N PRO A 10 -9.88 10.00 4.91
CA PRO A 10 -11.04 9.33 5.48
C PRO A 10 -11.91 8.69 4.40
N LEU A 11 -12.23 7.41 4.59
CA LEU A 11 -13.11 6.64 3.72
C LEU A 11 -14.61 6.76 4.10
N GLY A 12 -14.87 7.29 5.31
CA GLY A 12 -16.20 7.34 5.89
C GLY A 12 -16.74 5.95 6.23
N ASP A 13 -18.08 5.81 6.26
CA ASP A 13 -18.72 4.54 6.54
C ASP A 13 -18.76 3.62 5.31
N ILE A 14 -17.74 2.77 5.18
CA ILE A 14 -17.65 1.69 4.17
C ILE A 14 -17.27 0.34 4.79
N GLY A 15 -17.48 0.17 6.09
CA GLY A 15 -17.06 -1.02 6.84
C GLY A 15 -17.56 -2.32 6.19
N HIS A 16 -18.86 -2.40 5.89
CA HIS A 16 -19.45 -3.59 5.27
C HIS A 16 -18.79 -4.00 3.95
N LEU A 17 -18.45 -3.05 3.07
CA LEU A 17 -17.79 -3.34 1.78
C LEU A 17 -16.36 -3.85 1.98
N ARG A 18 -15.67 -3.31 2.98
CA ARG A 18 -14.32 -3.77 3.35
C ARG A 18 -14.37 -5.19 3.91
N ASP A 19 -15.34 -5.47 4.77
CA ASP A 19 -15.50 -6.78 5.41
C ASP A 19 -15.86 -7.86 4.36
N ASP A 20 -16.69 -7.52 3.36
CA ASP A 20 -16.95 -8.34 2.17
C ASP A 20 -15.67 -8.59 1.36
N ALA A 21 -14.89 -7.52 1.09
CA ALA A 21 -13.64 -7.61 0.34
C ALA A 21 -12.59 -8.47 1.08
N GLU A 22 -12.48 -8.36 2.40
CA GLU A 22 -11.57 -9.17 3.20
C GLU A 22 -11.96 -10.64 3.19
N SER A 23 -13.25 -10.92 3.36
CA SER A 23 -13.79 -12.29 3.30
C SER A 23 -13.49 -12.93 1.95
N GLU A 24 -13.67 -12.19 0.85
CA GLU A 24 -13.36 -12.69 -0.50
C GLU A 24 -11.84 -12.90 -0.69
N MET A 25 -10.99 -11.99 -0.21
CA MET A 25 -9.53 -12.14 -0.30
C MET A 25 -9.01 -13.34 0.52
N LEU A 26 -9.68 -13.72 1.60
CA LEU A 26 -9.31 -14.88 2.41
C LEU A 26 -9.52 -16.21 1.66
N ILE A 27 -10.51 -16.28 0.77
CA ILE A 27 -10.83 -17.47 -0.01
C ILE A 27 -10.32 -17.42 -1.45
N SER A 28 -9.89 -16.24 -1.93
CA SER A 28 -9.39 -16.06 -3.29
C SER A 28 -8.02 -16.70 -3.49
N PRO A 29 -7.79 -17.37 -4.64
CA PRO A 29 -6.47 -17.90 -4.97
C PRO A 29 -5.49 -16.76 -5.27
N ILE A 30 -4.24 -16.92 -4.84
CA ILE A 30 -3.15 -16.02 -5.20
C ILE A 30 -2.83 -16.21 -6.69
N LYS A 31 -2.94 -15.15 -7.48
CA LYS A 31 -2.66 -15.18 -8.93
C LYS A 31 -1.19 -15.01 -9.25
N LYS A 32 -0.51 -14.13 -8.51
CA LYS A 32 0.91 -13.84 -8.69
C LYS A 32 1.56 -13.57 -7.34
N SER A 33 2.80 -14.01 -7.21
CA SER A 33 3.64 -13.75 -6.05
C SER A 33 4.96 -13.20 -6.54
N VAL A 34 5.42 -12.08 -5.98
CA VAL A 34 6.71 -11.48 -6.30
C VAL A 34 7.54 -11.43 -5.03
N SER A 35 8.67 -12.11 -5.02
CA SER A 35 9.70 -11.96 -3.99
C SER A 35 10.65 -10.85 -4.41
N HIS A 36 10.77 -9.78 -3.62
CA HIS A 36 11.91 -8.88 -3.73
C HIS A 36 13.07 -9.50 -2.95
N GLY A 37 13.95 -10.18 -3.69
CA GLY A 37 15.28 -10.57 -3.20
C GLY A 37 16.27 -9.51 -3.65
N GLU A 38 16.72 -8.66 -2.72
CA GLU A 38 17.99 -7.98 -2.93
C GLU A 38 19.12 -9.00 -2.85
N GLN A 39 19.93 -8.99 -3.90
CA GLN A 39 21.18 -9.70 -4.03
C GLN A 39 22.19 -9.10 -3.03
N GLY A 40 22.68 -9.92 -2.10
CA GLY A 40 23.68 -9.52 -1.12
C GLY A 40 24.20 -10.73 -0.36
N ASP A 41 25.25 -11.35 -0.88
CA ASP A 41 26.04 -12.37 -0.22
C ASP A 41 26.84 -11.73 0.93
N VAL A 42 26.53 -12.05 2.20
CA VAL A 42 27.51 -12.22 3.29
C VAL A 42 26.92 -13.16 4.36
N SER A 43 27.61 -14.26 4.60
CA SER A 43 27.40 -15.21 5.70
C SER A 43 27.46 -14.56 7.09
N GLN A 44 26.54 -14.89 8.01
CA GLN A 44 26.83 -15.43 9.34
C GLN A 44 25.54 -15.83 10.10
N GLN A 45 25.70 -16.84 10.96
CA GLN A 45 24.70 -17.78 11.49
C GLN A 45 23.77 -17.23 12.58
N THR A 46 22.47 -17.61 12.58
CA THR A 46 21.67 -18.28 13.66
C THR A 46 20.14 -18.09 13.45
N PRO A 47 19.28 -18.84 14.17
CA PRO A 47 18.81 -20.19 13.90
C PRO A 47 17.39 -20.23 13.28
N ALA A 48 16.97 -21.42 12.87
CA ALA A 48 15.71 -21.73 12.21
C ALA A 48 14.46 -21.02 12.79
N GLY A 49 13.83 -20.18 11.97
CA GLY A 49 12.48 -19.66 12.16
C GLY A 49 11.99 -19.06 10.84
N ASP A 50 11.17 -19.82 10.11
CA ASP A 50 10.41 -19.39 8.91
C ASP A 50 11.19 -18.53 7.88
N ASN A 51 12.06 -19.19 7.09
CA ASN A 51 12.53 -18.69 5.78
C ASN A 51 11.38 -18.67 4.76
N LYS A 52 10.25 -18.00 5.07
CA LYS A 52 9.24 -17.70 4.07
C LYS A 52 9.77 -16.50 3.26
N PRO A 53 9.85 -16.61 1.93
CA PRO A 53 10.31 -15.50 1.12
C PRO A 53 9.43 -14.27 1.40
N LYS A 54 10.06 -13.11 1.51
CA LYS A 54 9.41 -11.80 1.63
C LYS A 54 8.64 -11.54 0.35
N VAL A 55 7.32 -11.73 0.35
CA VAL A 55 6.53 -11.82 -0.86
C VAL A 55 5.39 -10.81 -0.86
N LEU A 56 5.23 -10.13 -1.99
CA LEU A 56 4.02 -9.44 -2.36
C LEU A 56 3.13 -10.40 -3.15
N HIS A 57 1.97 -10.75 -2.58
CA HIS A 57 0.97 -11.57 -3.23
C HIS A 57 -0.09 -10.69 -3.91
N ASN A 58 -0.55 -11.11 -5.08
CA ASN A 58 -1.55 -10.43 -5.88
C ASN A 58 -2.70 -11.40 -6.19
N TYR A 59 -3.92 -11.01 -5.84
CA TYR A 59 -5.15 -11.78 -6.02
C TYR A 59 -5.91 -11.39 -7.30
N GLY A 60 -5.36 -10.47 -8.10
CA GLY A 60 -6.03 -9.78 -9.18
C GLY A 60 -6.95 -8.71 -8.61
N MET A 61 -8.18 -8.64 -9.13
CA MET A 61 -9.23 -7.81 -8.57
C MET A 61 -10.50 -8.64 -8.41
N PRO A 62 -10.69 -9.31 -7.25
CA PRO A 62 -11.95 -9.97 -6.90
C PRO A 62 -13.15 -9.00 -6.90
N GLU A 63 -14.38 -9.51 -6.96
CA GLU A 63 -15.56 -8.68 -7.23
C GLU A 63 -15.91 -7.75 -6.05
N ALA A 64 -15.87 -8.25 -4.82
CA ALA A 64 -16.07 -7.44 -3.63
C ALA A 64 -14.93 -6.42 -3.45
N CYS A 65 -13.68 -6.80 -3.75
CA CYS A 65 -12.56 -5.86 -3.80
C CYS A 65 -12.77 -4.73 -4.81
N LYS A 66 -13.29 -5.07 -6.00
CA LYS A 66 -13.61 -4.09 -7.04
C LYS A 66 -14.72 -3.15 -6.57
N LYS A 67 -15.80 -3.68 -6.01
CA LYS A 67 -16.92 -2.88 -5.50
C LYS A 67 -16.47 -1.95 -4.37
N TYR A 68 -15.67 -2.46 -3.44
CA TYR A 68 -15.05 -1.67 -2.38
C TYR A 68 -14.17 -0.55 -2.94
N SER A 69 -13.34 -0.87 -3.93
CA SER A 69 -12.49 0.10 -4.64
C SER A 69 -13.31 1.19 -5.31
N ASP A 70 -14.31 0.82 -6.12
CA ASP A 70 -15.14 1.76 -6.89
C ASP A 70 -15.85 2.77 -5.97
N VAL A 71 -16.43 2.30 -4.86
CA VAL A 71 -17.10 3.17 -3.87
C VAL A 71 -16.08 4.05 -3.12
N SER A 72 -14.94 3.49 -2.74
CA SER A 72 -13.88 4.24 -2.03
C SER A 72 -13.33 5.38 -2.90
N GLN A 73 -13.06 5.10 -4.18
CA GLN A 73 -12.56 6.09 -5.12
C GLN A 73 -13.53 7.27 -5.30
N GLN A 74 -14.83 6.99 -5.43
CA GLN A 74 -15.85 8.04 -5.53
C GLN A 74 -15.85 8.98 -4.32
N ARG A 75 -15.62 8.45 -3.11
CA ARG A 75 -15.56 9.23 -1.87
C ARG A 75 -14.25 10.00 -1.73
N LEU A 76 -13.14 9.38 -2.10
CA LEU A 76 -11.81 9.98 -2.00
C LEU A 76 -11.57 11.05 -3.06
N HIS A 77 -12.26 10.99 -4.20
CA HIS A 77 -11.99 11.84 -5.36
C HIS A 77 -11.85 13.33 -5.03
N PRO A 78 -12.77 13.99 -4.29
CA PRO A 78 -12.61 15.42 -3.99
C PRO A 78 -11.34 15.72 -3.20
N SER A 79 -11.03 14.90 -2.20
CA SER A 79 -9.87 15.10 -1.33
C SER A 79 -8.55 14.78 -2.04
N LEU A 80 -8.53 13.75 -2.89
CA LEU A 80 -7.36 13.42 -3.70
C LEU A 80 -7.10 14.49 -4.77
N ASP A 81 -8.15 15.05 -5.39
CA ASP A 81 -8.00 16.11 -6.39
C ASP A 81 -7.38 17.36 -5.77
N GLU A 82 -7.94 17.81 -4.64
CA GLU A 82 -7.42 18.96 -3.91
C GLU A 82 -5.97 18.72 -3.46
N TYR A 83 -5.68 17.54 -2.91
CA TYR A 83 -4.35 17.19 -2.42
C TYR A 83 -3.32 17.11 -3.55
N PHE A 84 -3.60 16.37 -4.64
CA PHE A 84 -2.67 16.24 -5.76
C PHE A 84 -2.41 17.58 -6.45
N ARG A 85 -3.44 18.42 -6.61
CA ARG A 85 -3.27 19.79 -7.09
C ARG A 85 -2.42 20.64 -6.14
N GLY A 86 -2.60 20.48 -4.83
CA GLY A 86 -1.77 21.12 -3.81
C GLY A 86 -0.28 20.71 -3.88
N LEU A 87 -0.01 19.47 -4.28
CA LEU A 87 1.35 18.97 -4.54
C LEU A 87 1.90 19.35 -5.93
N GLY A 88 1.08 19.97 -6.78
CA GLY A 88 1.45 20.25 -8.17
C GLY A 88 1.53 19.00 -9.06
N LEU A 89 0.96 17.87 -8.62
CA LEU A 89 0.89 16.64 -9.41
C LEU A 89 -0.27 16.73 -10.38
N LYS A 90 0.02 16.52 -11.67
CA LYS A 90 -1.01 16.45 -12.71
C LYS A 90 -1.38 14.99 -12.96
N VAL A 91 -2.38 14.51 -12.24
CA VAL A 91 -2.89 13.15 -12.46
C VAL A 91 -3.71 13.10 -13.76
N ARG A 92 -3.41 12.13 -14.62
CA ARG A 92 -4.04 11.96 -15.93
C ARG A 92 -5.56 11.72 -15.83
N ASP A 93 -5.97 10.77 -15.00
CA ASP A 93 -7.38 10.48 -14.72
C ASP A 93 -7.53 10.02 -13.26
N LEU A 94 -8.13 10.89 -12.43
CA LEU A 94 -8.36 10.59 -11.02
C LEU A 94 -9.58 9.70 -10.76
N LYS A 95 -10.46 9.55 -11.76
CA LYS A 95 -11.65 8.69 -11.66
C LYS A 95 -11.36 7.25 -12.03
N ALA A 96 -10.28 7.02 -12.77
CA ALA A 96 -9.89 5.69 -13.23
C ALA A 96 -8.38 5.49 -13.01
N PRO A 97 -7.96 4.79 -11.93
CA PRO A 97 -6.56 4.47 -11.73
C PRO A 97 -6.04 3.63 -12.91
N SER A 98 -4.82 3.91 -13.35
CA SER A 98 -4.18 3.20 -14.46
C SER A 98 -3.98 1.73 -14.13
N HIS A 99 -3.72 1.43 -12.85
CA HIS A 99 -3.63 0.07 -12.35
C HIS A 99 -4.33 -0.04 -11.00
N GLN A 100 -4.99 -1.17 -10.80
CA GLN A 100 -5.60 -1.51 -9.52
C GLN A 100 -5.43 -3.01 -9.23
N GLY A 101 -5.18 -3.37 -7.98
CA GLY A 101 -5.05 -4.78 -7.58
C GLY A 101 -5.24 -5.00 -6.08
N ALA A 102 -5.89 -6.10 -5.73
CA ALA A 102 -5.97 -6.61 -4.37
C ALA A 102 -4.66 -7.35 -4.04
N LEU A 103 -3.92 -6.83 -3.06
CA LEU A 103 -2.58 -7.28 -2.71
C LEU A 103 -2.51 -7.72 -1.24
N ARG A 104 -1.55 -8.61 -0.96
CA ARG A 104 -1.10 -8.92 0.39
C ARG A 104 0.40 -8.74 0.48
N LEU A 105 0.84 -7.97 1.46
CA LEU A 105 2.24 -7.76 1.78
C LEU A 105 2.59 -8.52 3.06
N ASP A 106 3.52 -9.47 2.95
CA ASP A 106 4.00 -10.23 4.11
C ASP A 106 5.05 -9.47 4.91
N ALA A 107 5.21 -9.85 6.18
CA ALA A 107 6.21 -9.27 7.07
C ALA A 107 7.61 -9.25 6.45
N GLY A 108 8.29 -8.12 6.59
CA GLY A 108 9.63 -7.91 6.06
C GLY A 108 9.71 -7.68 4.55
N ALA A 109 8.60 -7.74 3.81
CA ALA A 109 8.52 -7.23 2.44
C ALA A 109 8.24 -5.71 2.45
N SER A 110 8.78 -5.01 1.46
CA SER A 110 8.59 -3.57 1.25
C SER A 110 7.86 -3.30 -0.06
N LEU A 111 6.88 -2.40 -0.03
CA LEU A 111 6.22 -1.86 -1.21
C LEU A 111 6.60 -0.40 -1.38
N TRP A 112 7.20 -0.05 -2.52
CA TRP A 112 7.58 1.31 -2.85
C TRP A 112 6.63 1.92 -3.88
N PRO A 113 6.38 3.24 -3.83
CA PRO A 113 5.66 3.97 -4.87
C PRO A 113 6.32 3.74 -6.23
N THR A 114 5.51 3.53 -7.25
CA THR A 114 5.97 3.37 -8.63
C THR A 114 6.28 4.75 -9.21
N GLU A 115 7.45 4.91 -9.83
CA GLU A 115 7.80 6.15 -10.52
C GLU A 115 6.74 6.53 -11.59
N GLY A 116 6.45 7.82 -11.72
CA GLY A 116 5.41 8.33 -12.61
C GLY A 116 3.98 8.02 -12.16
N HIS A 117 3.79 7.50 -10.93
CA HIS A 117 2.46 7.20 -10.40
C HIS A 117 2.27 7.74 -8.98
N ALA A 118 1.05 8.22 -8.70
CA ALA A 118 0.58 8.45 -7.34
C ALA A 118 -0.02 7.14 -6.80
N CYS A 119 0.45 6.69 -5.63
CA CYS A 119 0.05 5.44 -5.01
C CYS A 119 -0.96 5.69 -3.88
N VAL A 120 -2.15 5.11 -4.00
CA VAL A 120 -3.17 5.11 -2.95
C VAL A 120 -3.51 3.67 -2.59
N MET A 121 -3.54 3.37 -1.30
CA MET A 121 -3.89 2.06 -0.77
C MET A 121 -5.15 2.14 0.09
N LEU A 122 -6.08 1.22 -0.18
CA LEU A 122 -7.29 1.05 0.60
C LEU A 122 -7.10 -0.13 1.56
N PRO A 123 -7.33 0.05 2.86
CA PRO A 123 -7.15 -1.01 3.85
C PRO A 123 -8.18 -2.12 3.63
N VAL A 124 -7.75 -3.39 3.73
CA VAL A 124 -8.63 -4.57 3.73
C VAL A 124 -8.32 -5.40 4.98
N PHE A 125 -8.57 -4.77 6.13
CA PHE A 125 -8.37 -5.33 7.47
C PHE A 125 -9.33 -4.65 8.46
N HIS A 126 -9.67 -5.31 9.58
CA HIS A 126 -10.67 -4.82 10.54
C HIS A 126 -10.11 -4.02 11.72
N GLN A 127 -8.85 -4.27 12.11
CA GLN A 127 -8.25 -3.65 13.30
C GLN A 127 -7.14 -2.69 12.89
N PRO A 128 -6.99 -1.54 13.57
CA PRO A 128 -5.83 -0.70 13.38
C PRO A 128 -4.54 -1.51 13.57
N LEU A 129 -3.55 -1.24 12.73
CA LEU A 129 -2.28 -1.94 12.76
C LEU A 129 -1.12 -0.96 12.58
N ASP A 130 0.01 -1.30 13.20
CA ASP A 130 1.22 -0.52 13.05
C ASP A 130 1.93 -0.91 11.75
N VAL A 131 2.13 0.07 10.88
CA VAL A 131 2.96 -0.05 9.68
C VAL A 131 4.26 0.70 9.86
N VAL A 132 5.29 0.27 9.13
CA VAL A 132 6.56 0.98 9.05
C VAL A 132 6.64 1.66 7.70
N LEU A 133 6.85 2.98 7.72
CA LEU A 133 7.17 3.74 6.54
C LEU A 133 8.68 3.91 6.44
N GLU A 134 9.23 3.49 5.30
CA GLU A 134 10.65 3.48 4.98
C GLU A 134 11.00 4.71 4.16
N VAL A 135 11.98 5.50 4.58
CA VAL A 135 12.52 6.62 3.79
C VAL A 135 13.97 6.34 3.46
N ARG A 136 14.32 6.43 2.18
CA ARG A 136 15.71 6.40 1.73
C ARG A 136 16.31 7.79 1.95
N ASP A 137 17.26 7.90 2.88
CA ASP A 137 17.97 9.15 3.09
C ASP A 137 18.95 9.38 1.93
N ARG A 138 18.64 10.36 1.07
CA ARG A 138 19.50 10.71 -0.06
C ARG A 138 20.74 11.51 0.36
N ALA A 139 20.78 12.05 1.58
CA ALA A 139 21.91 12.82 2.10
C ALA A 139 23.00 11.92 2.71
N PHE A 140 22.63 10.71 3.14
CA PHE A 140 23.55 9.71 3.69
C PHE A 140 23.36 8.38 2.96
N GLU A 141 24.19 8.11 1.96
CA GLU A 141 24.21 6.83 1.23
C GLU A 141 24.21 5.64 2.21
N GLY A 142 23.12 4.89 2.23
CA GLY A 142 22.95 3.67 3.03
C GLY A 142 22.10 3.80 4.29
N ASN A 143 21.67 5.00 4.69
CA ASN A 143 20.75 5.15 5.82
C ASN A 143 19.29 5.07 5.38
N VAL A 144 18.55 4.18 6.05
CA VAL A 144 17.12 4.03 5.89
C VAL A 144 16.46 4.47 7.19
N LEU A 145 15.57 5.46 7.12
CA LEU A 145 14.79 5.92 8.27
C LEU A 145 13.46 5.17 8.31
N HIS A 146 13.11 4.67 9.48
CA HIS A 146 11.85 3.97 9.75
C HIS A 146 10.94 4.82 10.62
N TYR A 147 9.73 5.06 10.15
CA TYR A 147 8.66 5.72 10.89
C TYR A 147 7.56 4.72 11.17
N VAL A 148 7.06 4.68 12.40
CA VAL A 148 5.93 3.80 12.76
C VAL A 148 4.67 4.64 12.70
N GLU A 149 3.72 4.22 11.88
CA GLU A 149 2.41 4.85 11.77
C GLU A 149 1.32 3.86 12.15
N ASN A 150 0.26 4.34 12.78
CA ASN A 150 -0.91 3.53 13.08
C ASN A 150 -1.93 3.66 11.94
N TRP A 151 -2.06 2.63 11.13
CA TRP A 151 -3.00 2.62 10.02
C TRP A 151 -4.35 2.07 10.47
N VAL A 152 -5.31 2.98 10.61
CA VAL A 152 -6.70 2.66 10.94
C VAL A 152 -7.48 2.23 9.67
N PRO A 153 -8.42 1.27 9.77
CA PRO A 153 -9.05 0.62 8.62
C PRO A 153 -10.14 1.46 7.93
N ASN A 154 -10.36 2.69 8.39
CA ASN A 154 -11.27 3.68 7.79
C ASN A 154 -10.51 4.82 7.11
N MET A 155 -9.19 4.68 6.93
CA MET A 155 -8.35 5.66 6.24
C MET A 155 -7.66 5.00 5.05
N ALA A 156 -7.73 5.61 3.88
CA ALA A 156 -6.84 5.27 2.77
C ALA A 156 -5.46 5.90 3.02
N LEU A 157 -4.41 5.23 2.57
CA LEU A 157 -3.03 5.71 2.70
C LEU A 157 -2.49 6.08 1.32
N HIS A 158 -2.05 7.32 1.16
CA HIS A 158 -1.24 7.73 0.00
C HIS A 158 0.24 7.70 0.36
N LEU A 159 1.07 7.13 -0.52
CA LEU A 159 2.52 7.17 -0.41
C LEU A 159 3.11 7.97 -1.58
N HIS A 160 4.00 8.91 -1.25
CA HIS A 160 4.72 9.70 -2.25
C HIS A 160 6.14 9.19 -2.46
N ASP A 161 6.97 9.25 -1.43
CA ASP A 161 8.41 8.94 -1.48
C ASP A 161 8.84 7.94 -0.37
N LYS A 162 7.87 7.36 0.34
CA LYS A 162 8.10 6.34 1.38
C LYS A 162 7.71 4.95 0.91
N GLY A 163 8.52 3.95 1.27
CA GLY A 163 8.14 2.55 1.19
C GLY A 163 7.24 2.14 2.37
N LEU A 164 6.42 1.11 2.18
CA LEU A 164 5.60 0.49 3.23
C LEU A 164 6.17 -0.87 3.60
N ILE A 165 6.40 -1.10 4.89
CA ILE A 165 6.82 -2.36 5.49
C ILE A 165 5.81 -2.80 6.55
N VAL A 166 5.57 -4.10 6.63
CA VAL A 166 4.83 -4.74 7.72
C VAL A 166 5.82 -5.32 8.74
N LYS A 167 5.69 -4.95 10.02
CA LYS A 167 6.57 -5.49 11.09
C LYS A 167 6.33 -6.97 11.38
N GLY A 168 5.09 -7.44 11.29
CA GLY A 168 4.71 -8.82 11.61
C GLY A 168 3.41 -9.25 10.93
N GLY A 169 3.29 -10.55 10.65
CA GLY A 169 2.14 -11.11 9.95
C GLY A 169 2.09 -10.73 8.48
N SER A 170 0.95 -10.23 8.03
CA SER A 170 0.73 -9.75 6.66
C SER A 170 -0.41 -8.76 6.64
N ILE A 171 -0.38 -7.79 5.72
CA ILE A 171 -1.50 -6.87 5.51
C ILE A 171 -2.13 -7.10 4.14
N ARG A 172 -3.44 -6.91 4.05
CA ARG A 172 -4.17 -6.91 2.78
C ARG A 172 -4.68 -5.51 2.47
N PHE A 173 -4.61 -5.13 1.21
CA PHE A 173 -5.05 -3.82 0.75
C PHE A 173 -5.40 -3.87 -0.73
N VAL A 174 -6.24 -2.93 -1.18
CA VAL A 174 -6.39 -2.63 -2.59
C VAL A 174 -5.39 -1.53 -2.94
N HIS A 175 -4.51 -1.80 -3.89
CA HIS A 175 -3.52 -0.88 -4.39
C HIS A 175 -4.04 -0.18 -5.64
N LEU A 176 -4.04 1.15 -5.64
CA LEU A 176 -4.47 2.01 -6.74
C LEU A 176 -3.27 2.85 -7.19
N LEU A 177 -2.97 2.80 -8.49
CA LEU A 177 -1.96 3.64 -9.10
C LEU A 177 -2.60 4.60 -10.08
N TYR A 178 -2.34 5.88 -9.90
CA TYR A 178 -2.77 6.94 -10.79
C TYR A 178 -1.58 7.47 -11.57
N GLU A 179 -1.65 7.48 -12.90
CA GLU A 179 -0.59 8.00 -13.76
C GLU A 179 -0.45 9.52 -13.59
N VAL A 180 0.79 10.00 -13.41
CA VAL A 180 1.14 11.41 -13.27
C VAL A 180 1.83 11.90 -14.55
N GLU A 181 1.40 13.05 -15.06
CA GLU A 181 1.94 13.74 -16.26
C GLU A 181 3.06 14.73 -15.94
#